data_AF-A0A957DLA8-F1
#
_entry.id   AF-A0A957DLA8-F1
#
_cell.length_a   1.000
_cell.length_b   1.000
_cell.length_c   1.000
_cell.angle_alpha   90.00
_cell.angle_beta   90.00
_cell.angle_gamma   90.00
#
_symmetry.space_group_name_H-M   'P 1'
#
loop_
_entity.id
_entity.type
_entity.pdbx_description
1 polymer ?
#
loop_
_entity_poly.entity_id
_entity_poly.type
_entity_poly.pdbx_seq_one_letter_code
_entity_poly.pdbx_strand_id
1 'polypeptide(L)' 'MMHARAKLCAGTAVSATIIPMSKLNTEDYVQGVLAGNRVMLARTITLVESNAPRHFELAQAVLGQLL' A
#
# COMPACT_ATOMS: atom_id res chain seq x y z
N MET A 1 36.35 11.27 -28.10
CA MET A 1 35.20 10.49 -28.60
C MET A 1 34.42 9.96 -27.41
N MET A 2 33.35 10.67 -27.02
CA MET A 2 32.45 10.27 -25.93
C MET A 2 31.61 9.06 -26.36
N HIS A 3 31.87 7.90 -25.76
CA HIS A 3 30.95 6.75 -25.77
C HIS A 3 30.23 6.76 -24.41
N ALA A 4 28.97 7.17 -24.37
CA ALA A 4 27.78 6.35 -24.57
C ALA A 4 27.25 5.71 -23.27
N ARG A 5 26.14 6.30 -22.79
CA ARG A 5 24.92 5.69 -22.20
C ARG A 5 25.02 4.92 -20.87
N ALA A 6 24.21 5.35 -19.90
CA ALA A 6 23.29 4.44 -19.19
C ALA A 6 22.13 5.22 -18.55
N LYS A 7 20.92 4.84 -18.95
CA LYS A 7 19.61 5.31 -18.48
C LYS A 7 19.30 4.52 -17.20
N LEU A 8 19.26 5.16 -16.04
CA LEU A 8 18.83 4.50 -14.80
C LEU A 8 17.30 4.63 -14.67
N CYS A 9 16.58 3.69 -15.26
CA CYS A 9 15.23 3.37 -14.82
C CYS A 9 15.34 2.67 -13.47
N ALA A 10 15.05 3.36 -12.38
CA ALA A 10 14.90 2.72 -11.07
C ALA A 10 13.57 1.96 -11.06
N GLY A 11 13.62 0.68 -11.43
CA GLY A 11 12.51 -0.25 -11.22
C GLY A 11 12.35 -0.49 -9.73
N THR A 12 11.17 -0.20 -9.20
CA THR A 12 10.75 -0.55 -7.84
C THR A 12 10.81 -2.06 -7.68
N ALA A 13 11.83 -2.53 -6.96
CA ALA A 13 11.93 -3.92 -6.54
C ALA A 13 10.85 -4.18 -5.48
N VAL A 14 9.73 -4.79 -5.90
CA VAL A 14 8.73 -5.29 -4.96
C VAL A 14 9.26 -6.61 -4.40
N SER A 15 9.88 -6.53 -3.22
CA SER A 15 10.31 -7.70 -2.46
C SER A 15 9.08 -8.50 -2.02
N ALA A 16 8.79 -9.58 -2.73
CA ALA A 16 7.69 -10.49 -2.41
C ALA A 16 8.09 -11.42 -1.26
N THR A 17 8.24 -10.87 -0.05
CA THR A 17 8.23 -11.67 1.17
C THR A 17 6.82 -12.17 1.39
N ILE A 18 6.63 -13.50 1.42
CA ILE A 18 5.40 -14.12 1.90
C ILE A 18 5.25 -13.84 3.40
N ILE A 19 4.60 -12.73 3.72
CA ILE A 19 4.26 -12.38 5.11
C ILE A 19 3.17 -13.36 5.57
N PRO A 20 3.29 -14.00 6.76
CA PRO A 20 2.15 -14.70 7.36
C PRO A 20 0.93 -13.77 7.42
N MET A 21 -0.29 -14.32 7.42
CA MET A 21 -1.57 -13.58 7.53
C MET A 21 -1.68 -12.82 8.87
N SER A 22 -0.78 -11.89 9.08
CA SER A 22 -0.84 -10.86 10.09
C SER A 22 -1.98 -9.94 9.69
N LYS A 23 -2.81 -9.57 10.68
CA LYS A 23 -3.81 -8.53 10.47
C LYS A 23 -3.07 -7.28 10.02
N LEU A 24 -3.47 -6.72 8.87
CA LEU A 24 -2.94 -5.45 8.42
C LEU A 24 -3.27 -4.38 9.45
N ASN A 25 -2.28 -3.58 9.79
CA ASN A 25 -2.45 -2.37 10.59
C ASN A 25 -2.65 -1.15 9.67
N THR A 26 -2.92 0.02 10.26
CA THR A 26 -3.13 1.28 9.54
C THR A 26 -1.98 1.60 8.58
N GLU A 27 -0.74 1.44 9.02
CA GLU A 27 0.45 1.80 8.25
C GLU A 27 0.58 0.94 6.99
N ASP A 28 0.27 -0.36 7.08
CA ASP A 28 0.34 -1.27 5.93
C ASP A 28 -0.60 -0.81 4.79
N TYR A 29 -1.80 -0.33 5.15
CA TYR A 29 -2.76 0.21 4.19
C TYR A 29 -2.26 1.52 3.59
N VAL A 30 -1.80 2.46 4.43
CA VAL A 30 -1.32 3.79 4.01
C VAL A 30 -0.14 3.64 3.05
N GLN A 31 0.90 2.89 3.44
CA GLN A 31 2.06 2.67 2.60
C GLN A 31 1.70 1.94 1.30
N GLY A 32 0.80 0.96 1.38
CA GLY A 32 0.31 0.26 0.20
C GLY A 32 -0.38 1.18 -0.81
N VAL A 33 -1.24 2.08 -0.33
CA VAL A 33 -1.94 3.05 -1.18
C VAL A 33 -0.97 4.07 -1.78
N LEU A 34 -0.09 4.66 -0.97
CA LEU A 34 0.89 5.65 -1.42
C LEU A 34 1.91 5.07 -2.41
N ALA A 35 2.27 3.79 -2.26
CA ALA A 35 3.12 3.07 -3.21
C ALA A 35 2.42 2.70 -4.52
N GLY A 36 1.13 3.02 -4.69
CA GLY A 36 0.34 2.66 -5.87
C GLY A 36 0.07 1.15 -5.99
N ASN A 37 0.17 0.40 -4.89
CA ASN A 37 -0.09 -1.03 -4.89
C ASN A 37 -1.60 -1.28 -5.03
N ARG A 38 -2.02 -1.70 -6.24
CA ARG A 38 -3.44 -1.95 -6.58
C ARG A 38 -4.13 -2.94 -5.64
N VAL A 39 -3.40 -3.93 -5.12
CA VAL A 39 -3.98 -4.91 -4.17
C VAL A 39 -4.29 -4.24 -2.84
N MET A 40 -3.37 -3.43 -2.32
CA MET A 40 -3.59 -2.69 -1.07
C MET A 40 -4.66 -1.62 -1.23
N LEU A 41 -4.72 -0.95 -2.39
CA LEU A 41 -5.80 -0.04 -2.71
C LEU A 41 -7.17 -0.74 -2.66
N ALA A 42 -7.31 -1.88 -3.35
CA ALA A 42 -8.56 -2.65 -3.33
C ALA A 42 -8.95 -3.08 -1.91
N ARG A 43 -8.00 -3.58 -1.12
CA ARG A 43 -8.26 -3.96 0.28
C ARG A 43 -8.64 -2.76 1.15
N THR A 44 -8.07 -1.58 0.90
CA THR A 44 -8.42 -0.34 1.60
C THR A 44 -9.84 0.09 1.26
N ILE A 45 -10.23 0.03 -0.02
CA ILE A 45 -11.60 0.31 -0.45
C ILE A 45 -12.58 -0.63 0.27
N THR A 46 -12.31 -1.94 0.25
CA THR A 46 -13.17 -2.92 0.96
C THR A 46 -13.22 -2.66 2.48
N LEU A 47 -12.11 -2.24 3.10
CA LEU A 47 -12.09 -1.88 4.52
C LEU A 47 -13.02 -0.69 4.79
N VAL A 48 -12.93 0.36 3.97
CA VAL A 48 -13.73 1.59 4.10
C VAL A 48 -15.21 1.34 3.80
N GLU A 49 -15.54 0.45 2.87
CA GLU A 49 -16.92 0.07 2.54
C GLU A 49 -17.56 -0.88 3.56
N SER A 50 -16.78 -1.43 4.49
CA SER A 50 -17.28 -2.45 5.41
C SER A 50 -18.09 -1.86 6.56
N ASN A 51 -19.28 -2.43 6.79
CA ASN A 51 -20.17 -2.06 7.91
C ASN A 51 -19.85 -2.76 9.25
N ALA A 52 -18.77 -3.55 9.32
CA ALA A 52 -18.45 -4.27 10.56
C ALA A 52 -17.89 -3.32 11.63
N PRO A 53 -18.43 -3.31 12.88
CA PRO A 53 -17.96 -2.43 13.97
C PRO A 53 -16.43 -2.40 14.17
N ARG A 54 -15.80 -3.57 14.04
CA ARG A 54 -14.34 -3.75 14.17
C ARG A 54 -13.49 -3.09 13.09
N HIS A 55 -14.08 -2.65 11.97
CA HIS A 55 -13.34 -2.02 10.86
C HIS A 55 -13.36 -0.50 10.92
N PHE A 56 -14.30 0.13 11.64
CA PHE A 56 -14.49 1.58 11.61
C PHE A 56 -13.27 2.36 12.11
N GLU A 57 -12.72 1.98 13.26
CA GLU A 57 -11.55 2.66 13.83
C GLU A 57 -10.35 2.57 12.88
N LEU A 58 -10.12 1.39 12.31
CA LEU A 58 -9.03 1.17 11.37
C LEU A 58 -9.24 1.96 10.08
N ALA A 59 -10.44 1.93 9.51
CA ALA A 59 -10.79 2.67 8.30
C ALA A 59 -10.61 4.19 8.50
N GLN A 60 -11.08 4.73 9.63
CA GLN A 60 -10.91 6.14 9.95
C GLN A 60 -9.45 6.52 10.15
N ALA A 61 -8.67 5.69 10.84
CA ALA A 61 -7.24 5.93 11.00
C ALA A 61 -6.50 5.96 9.65
N VAL A 62 -6.86 5.07 8.70
CA VAL A 62 -6.27 5.07 7.36
C VAL A 62 -6.66 6.33 6.57
N LEU A 63 -7.95 6.68 6.55
CA LEU A 63 -8.44 7.86 5.84
C LEU A 63 -7.83 9.15 6.40
N GLY A 64 -7.75 9.28 7.73
CA GLY A 64 -7.18 10.45 8.38
C GLY A 64 -5.67 10.65 8.14
N GLN A 65 -4.97 9.64 7.62
CA GLN A 65 -3.58 9.79 7.19
C GLN A 65 -3.45 10.08 5.68
N LEU A 66 -4.46 9.77 4.88
CA LEU A 66 -4.42 9.89 3.41
C LEU A 66 -5.08 11.17 2.88
N LEU A 67 -5.97 11.79 3.65
CA LEU A 67 -6.80 12.95 3.27
C LEU A 67 -6.56 14.14 4.20
#